data_AF-A0A812IX65-F1
#
_entry.id   AF-A0A812IX65-F1
#
_cell.length_a   1.000
_cell.length_b   1.000
_cell.length_c   1.000
_cell.angle_alpha   90.00
_cell.angle_beta   90.00
_cell.angle_gamma   90.00
#
_symmetry.space_group_name_H-M   'P 1'
#
loop_
_entity.id
_entity.type
_entity.pdbx_description
1 polymer ?
#
loop_
_entity_poly.entity_id
_entity_poly.type
_entity_poly.pdbx_seq_one_letter_code
_entity_poly.pdbx_strand_id
1 'polypeptide(L)'
;MSAHRASVMPKVTDGIVKALSSKPLVTLGNLAFPIFVVHGPLGQVFYKKVIATKLFGGTMLTIVGPQFFYAFLGIVLVSAWVLQKTFLMNKQVGSMSKDFVEKASS
;
A
#
# COMPACT_ATOMS: atom_id res chain seq x y z
N MET A 1 -10.08 22.98 -7.68
CA MET A 1 -10.53 23.61 -6.40
C MET A 1 -11.98 23.29 -6.02
N SER A 2 -12.93 23.19 -6.97
CA SER A 2 -14.34 22.88 -6.66
C SER A 2 -14.56 21.51 -6.01
N ALA A 3 -13.99 20.44 -6.61
CA ALA A 3 -14.07 19.08 -6.04
C ALA A 3 -13.40 18.98 -4.65
N HIS A 4 -12.24 19.61 -4.45
CA HIS A 4 -11.57 19.68 -3.15
C HIS A 4 -12.42 20.41 -2.10
N ARG A 5 -13.06 21.54 -2.48
CA ARG A 5 -14.00 22.23 -1.59
C ARG A 5 -15.20 21.35 -1.25
N ALA A 6 -15.79 20.68 -2.25
CA ALA A 6 -16.92 19.78 -2.05
C ALA A 6 -16.59 18.55 -1.17
N SER A 7 -15.34 18.05 -1.21
CA SER A 7 -14.90 16.90 -0.41
C SER A 7 -14.55 17.23 1.05
N VAL A 8 -14.31 18.50 1.40
CA VAL A 8 -14.01 18.92 2.78
C VAL A 8 -15.23 19.51 3.51
N MET A 9 -16.37 19.68 2.82
CA MET A 9 -17.61 20.16 3.46
C MET A 9 -18.30 19.04 4.24
N PRO A 10 -18.90 19.34 5.41
CA PRO A 10 -19.53 18.34 6.27
C PRO A 10 -20.74 17.64 5.64
N LYS A 11 -21.30 18.19 4.54
CA LYS A 11 -22.38 17.60 3.77
C LYS A 11 -22.01 17.59 2.29
N VAL A 12 -21.52 16.45 1.81
CA VAL A 12 -21.16 16.23 0.41
C VAL A 12 -22.44 16.14 -0.43
N THR A 13 -22.74 17.19 -1.20
CA THR A 13 -23.93 17.30 -2.05
C THR A 13 -23.72 16.77 -3.48
N ASP A 14 -22.46 16.63 -3.91
CA ASP A 14 -22.10 16.13 -5.24
C ASP A 14 -22.07 14.59 -5.27
N GLY A 15 -22.85 13.99 -6.17
CA GLY A 15 -22.99 12.53 -6.31
C GLY A 15 -21.68 11.83 -6.66
N ILE A 16 -20.80 12.46 -7.44
CA ILE A 16 -19.49 11.90 -7.81
C ILE A 16 -18.57 11.89 -6.59
N VAL A 17 -18.53 13.00 -5.84
CA VAL A 17 -17.71 13.11 -4.62
C VAL A 17 -18.20 12.13 -3.56
N LYS A 18 -19.52 11.89 -3.47
CA LYS A 18 -20.10 10.89 -2.56
C LYS A 18 -19.70 9.45 -2.93
N ALA A 19 -19.66 9.11 -4.21
CA ALA A 19 -19.21 7.80 -4.68
C ALA A 19 -17.71 7.58 -4.43
N LEU A 20 -16.88 8.58 -4.75
CA LEU A 20 -15.44 8.54 -4.53
C LEU A 20 -15.06 8.55 -3.04
N SER A 21 -15.86 9.20 -2.19
CA SER A 21 -15.69 9.22 -0.74
C SER A 21 -16.34 8.03 -0.03
N SER A 22 -16.81 7.03 -0.79
CA SER A 22 -17.40 5.83 -0.20
C SER A 22 -16.34 5.08 0.62
N LYS A 23 -16.74 4.56 1.79
CA LYS A 23 -15.86 3.76 2.67
C LYS A 23 -15.01 2.70 1.95
N PRO A 24 -15.53 1.91 0.99
CA PRO A 24 -14.70 0.93 0.28
C PRO A 24 -13.61 1.60 -0.59
N LEU A 25 -13.93 2.63 -1.37
CA LEU A 25 -12.94 3.32 -2.21
C LEU A 25 -11.88 4.02 -1.37
N VAL A 26 -12.27 4.65 -0.27
CA VAL A 26 -11.33 5.27 0.66
C VAL A 26 -10.42 4.22 1.31
N THR A 27 -10.96 3.05 1.65
CA THR A 27 -10.16 1.95 2.22
C THR A 27 -9.16 1.40 1.20
N LEU A 28 -9.59 1.21 -0.05
CA LEU A 28 -8.71 0.79 -1.15
C LEU A 28 -7.64 1.85 -1.45
N GLY A 29 -8.00 3.14 -1.44
CA GLY A 29 -7.05 4.24 -1.58
C GLY A 29 -6.00 4.26 -0.47
N ASN A 30 -6.41 4.04 0.78
CA ASN A 30 -5.49 3.97 1.91
C ASN A 30 -4.55 2.75 1.85
N LEU A 31 -4.99 1.65 1.22
CA LEU A 31 -4.15 0.45 0.99
C LEU A 31 -3.18 0.62 -0.18
N ALA A 32 -3.47 1.51 -1.15
CA ALA A 32 -2.68 1.64 -2.36
C ALA A 32 -1.20 2.00 -2.10
N PHE A 33 -0.93 2.91 -1.15
CA PHE A 33 0.44 3.28 -0.78
C PHE A 33 1.22 2.11 -0.14
N PRO A 34 0.72 1.44 0.92
CA PRO A 34 1.43 0.30 1.46
C PRO A 34 1.61 -0.84 0.44
N ILE A 35 0.65 -1.09 -0.46
CA ILE A 35 0.81 -2.03 -1.59
C ILE A 35 1.99 -1.61 -2.47
N PHE A 36 2.07 -0.34 -2.87
CA PHE A 36 3.17 0.18 -3.69
C PHE A 36 4.54 -0.06 -3.04
N VAL A 37 4.64 0.16 -1.73
CA VAL A 37 5.89 -0.05 -0.96
C VAL A 37 6.31 -1.51 -0.95
N VAL A 38 5.38 -2.45 -0.70
CA VAL A 38 5.74 -3.87 -0.53
C VAL A 38 5.79 -4.67 -1.84
N HIS A 39 5.02 -4.26 -2.86
CA HIS A 39 4.92 -4.99 -4.12
C HIS A 39 6.27 -5.11 -4.84
N GLY A 40 7.05 -4.04 -4.90
CA GLY A 40 8.35 -4.03 -5.56
C GLY A 40 9.36 -4.99 -4.92
N PRO A 41 9.67 -4.84 -3.62
CA PRO A 41 10.59 -5.75 -2.92
C PRO A 41 10.13 -7.21 -2.92
N LEU A 42 8.84 -7.48 -2.65
CA LEU A 42 8.32 -8.85 -2.70
C LEU A 42 8.41 -9.45 -4.11
N GLY A 43 8.11 -8.65 -5.14
CA GLY A 43 8.28 -9.08 -6.53
C GLY A 43 9.73 -9.45 -6.85
N GLN A 44 10.70 -8.71 -6.30
CA GLN A 44 12.11 -9.06 -6.44
C GLN A 44 12.47 -10.38 -5.75
N VAL A 45 11.93 -10.64 -4.56
CA VAL A 45 12.17 -11.89 -3.83
C VAL A 45 11.67 -13.12 -4.60
N PHE A 46 10.47 -13.04 -5.20
CA PHE A 46 9.83 -14.20 -5.83
C PHE A 46 10.13 -14.36 -7.33
N TYR A 47 10.36 -13.27 -8.06
CA TYR A 47 10.46 -13.28 -9.53
C TYR A 47 11.82 -12.82 -10.08
N LYS A 48 12.66 -12.12 -9.31
CA LYS A 48 13.99 -11.75 -9.81
C LYS A 48 14.89 -12.98 -9.79
N LYS A 49 15.25 -13.47 -10.98
CA LYS A 49 16.04 -14.70 -11.18
C LYS A 49 17.24 -14.82 -10.23
N VAL A 50 18.06 -13.77 -10.11
CA VAL A 50 19.25 -13.79 -9.24
C VAL A 50 18.91 -14.03 -7.76
N ILE A 51 17.81 -13.45 -7.27
CA ILE A 51 17.42 -13.56 -5.86
C ILE A 51 16.64 -14.87 -5.65
N ALA A 52 15.64 -15.13 -6.49
CA ALA A 52 14.79 -16.30 -6.37
C ALA A 52 15.57 -17.61 -6.55
N THR A 53 16.56 -17.66 -7.46
CA THR A 53 17.43 -18.84 -7.59
C THR A 53 18.28 -19.07 -6.35
N LYS A 54 18.71 -18.02 -5.64
CA LYS A 54 19.48 -18.16 -4.39
C LYS A 54 18.62 -18.58 -3.19
N LEU A 55 17.36 -18.16 -3.14
CA LEU A 55 16.46 -18.44 -2.01
C LEU A 55 15.67 -19.73 -2.19
N PHE A 56 15.25 -20.03 -3.42
CA PHE A 56 14.27 -21.08 -3.72
C PHE A 56 14.73 -22.05 -4.81
N GLY A 57 15.95 -21.89 -5.35
CA GLY A 57 16.46 -22.76 -6.42
C GLY A 57 15.91 -22.44 -7.83
N GLY A 58 14.99 -21.47 -7.95
CA GLY A 58 14.38 -21.03 -9.20
C GLY A 58 13.41 -19.88 -8.98
N THR A 59 12.90 -19.25 -10.04
CA THR A 59 11.82 -18.27 -9.87
C THR A 59 10.53 -19.02 -9.49
N MET A 60 9.66 -18.38 -8.71
CA MET A 60 8.39 -19.01 -8.33
C MET A 60 7.51 -19.34 -9.54
N LEU A 61 7.67 -18.57 -10.63
CA LEU A 61 7.05 -18.88 -11.92
C LEU A 61 7.54 -20.21 -12.50
N THR A 62 8.82 -20.55 -12.37
CA THR A 62 9.39 -21.81 -12.88
C THR A 62 9.07 -22.99 -11.97
N ILE A 63 9.00 -22.78 -10.65
CA ILE A 63 8.81 -23.86 -9.68
C ILE A 63 7.33 -24.24 -9.54
N VAL A 64 6.45 -23.25 -9.43
CA VAL A 64 5.02 -23.43 -9.13
C VAL A 64 4.14 -23.17 -10.36
N GLY A 65 4.69 -22.50 -11.38
CA GLY A 65 3.94 -22.10 -12.57
C GLY A 65 3.22 -20.76 -12.41
N PRO A 66 2.43 -20.36 -13.42
CA PRO A 66 1.76 -19.05 -13.48
C PRO A 66 0.70 -18.85 -12.38
N GLN A 67 0.18 -19.92 -11.78
CA GLN A 67 -0.79 -19.90 -10.69
C GLN A 67 -0.26 -19.16 -9.44
N PHE A 68 1.07 -19.16 -9.22
CA PHE A 68 1.67 -18.47 -8.07
C PHE A 68 1.41 -16.96 -8.07
N PHE A 69 1.05 -16.37 -9.21
CA PHE A 69 0.68 -14.95 -9.28
C PHE A 69 -0.48 -14.60 -8.34
N TYR A 70 -1.50 -15.46 -8.21
CA TYR A 70 -2.61 -15.24 -7.29
C TYR A 70 -2.17 -15.31 -5.82
N ALA A 71 -1.26 -16.23 -5.49
CA ALA A 71 -0.67 -16.32 -4.16
C ALA A 71 0.19 -15.07 -3.86
N PHE A 72 0.99 -14.60 -4.82
CA PHE A 72 1.78 -13.38 -4.72
C PHE A 72 0.89 -12.16 -4.44
N LEU A 73 -0.22 -11.99 -5.16
CA LEU A 73 -1.18 -10.92 -4.91
C LEU A 73 -1.74 -10.99 -3.47
N GLY A 74 -2.09 -12.18 -3.00
CA GLY A 74 -2.52 -12.39 -1.62
C GLY A 74 -1.46 -11.98 -0.60
N ILE A 75 -0.21 -12.39 -0.81
CA ILE A 75 0.93 -12.04 0.06
C ILE A 75 1.15 -10.53 0.09
N VAL A 76 1.10 -9.87 -1.08
CA VAL A 76 1.23 -8.41 -1.19
C VAL A 76 0.12 -7.70 -0.45
N LEU A 77 -1.14 -8.13 -0.61
CA LEU A 77 -2.29 -7.54 0.08
C LEU A 77 -2.20 -7.70 1.60
N VAL A 78 -1.85 -8.89 2.09
CA VAL A 78 -1.67 -9.15 3.53
C VAL A 78 -0.51 -8.32 4.07
N SER A 79 0.63 -8.28 3.37
CA SER A 79 1.80 -7.50 3.78
C SER A 79 1.50 -6.00 3.82
N ALA A 80 0.76 -5.50 2.83
CA ALA A 80 0.31 -4.12 2.79
C ALA A 80 -0.64 -3.79 3.95
N TRP A 81 -1.57 -4.69 4.25
CA TRP A 81 -2.49 -4.53 5.38
C TRP A 81 -1.76 -4.51 6.73
N VAL A 82 -0.77 -5.40 6.90
CA VAL A 82 0.10 -5.41 8.09
C VAL A 82 0.86 -4.09 8.18
N LEU A 83 1.52 -3.65 7.11
CA LEU A 83 2.27 -2.38 7.08
C LEU A 83 1.37 -1.18 7.40
N GLN A 84 0.15 -1.18 6.88
CA GLN A 84 -0.83 -0.13 7.19
C GLN A 84 -1.17 -0.10 8.68
N LYS A 85 -1.44 -1.26 9.28
CA LYS A 85 -1.84 -1.36 10.69
C LYS A 85 -0.71 -1.11 11.68
N THR A 86 0.49 -1.63 11.41
CA THR A 86 1.60 -1.62 12.37
C THR A 86 2.50 -0.40 12.25
N PHE A 87 2.64 0.16 11.04
CA PHE A 87 3.55 1.28 10.79
C PHE A 87 2.78 2.57 10.48
N LEU A 88 1.91 2.56 9.46
CA LEU A 88 1.29 3.81 8.97
C LEU A 88 0.22 4.36 9.92
N MET A 89 -0.49 3.50 10.64
CA MET A 89 -1.47 3.90 11.64
C MET A 89 -0.87 4.06 13.05
N ASN A 90 0.43 3.85 13.21
CA ASN A 90 1.07 3.95 14.51
C ASN A 90 1.31 5.41 14.89
N LYS A 91 0.71 5.83 16.00
CA LYS A 91 0.80 7.20 16.51
C LYS A 91 2.25 7.62 16.81
N GLN A 92 3.11 6.68 17.20
CA GLN A 92 4.53 6.96 17.46
C GLN A 92 5.29 7.30 16.18
N VAL A 93 5.04 6.58 15.08
CA VAL A 93 5.64 6.89 13.77
C VAL A 93 5.16 8.28 13.32
N GLY A 94 3.87 8.58 13.55
CA GLY A 94 3.31 9.89 13.26
C GLY A 94 3.95 11.04 14.06
N SER A 95 4.25 10.84 15.35
CA SER A 95 4.94 11.88 16.14
C SER A 95 6.39 12.04 15.70
N MET A 96 7.10 10.93 15.50
CA MET A 96 8.50 10.95 15.07
C MET A 96 8.69 11.62 13.70
N SER A 97 7.75 11.41 12.76
CA SER A 97 7.76 12.13 11.48
C SER A 97 7.54 13.63 11.64
N LYS A 98 6.68 14.07 12.57
CA LYS A 98 6.48 15.51 12.85
C LYS A 98 7.74 16.12 13.46
N ASP A 99 8.31 15.46 14.46
CA ASP A 99 9.53 15.94 15.15
C ASP A 99 10.71 16.06 14.18
N PHE A 100 10.83 15.13 13.22
CA PHE A 100 11.85 15.20 12.18
C PHE A 100 11.62 16.37 11.21
N VAL A 101 10.38 16.59 10.77
CA VAL A 101 10.05 17.71 9.87
C VAL A 101 10.32 19.04 10.55
N GLU A 102 9.95 19.19 11.83
CA GLU A 102 10.27 20.40 12.61
C GLU A 102 11.77 20.64 12.68
N LYS A 103 12.57 19.61 13.00
CA LYS A 103 14.04 19.70 13.02
C LYS A 103 14.68 19.99 11.66
N ALA A 104 14.09 19.52 10.57
CA ALA A 104 14.61 19.75 9.22
C ALA A 104 14.20 21.12 8.66
N SER A 105 13.17 21.74 9.24
CA SER A 105 12.65 23.05 8.83
C SER A 105 13.19 24.21 9.68
N SER A 106 13.92 23.89 10.76
CA SER A 106 14.66 24.82 11.64
C SER A 106 16.13 24.90 11.26
#